data_AF-A0A818XX82-F1
#
_entry.id   AF-A0A818XX82-F1
#
_cell.length_a   1.000
_cell.length_b   1.000
_cell.length_c   1.000
_cell.angle_alpha   90.00
_cell.angle_beta   90.00
_cell.angle_gamma   90.00
#
_symmetry.space_group_name_H-M   'P 1'
#
loop_
_entity.id
_entity.type
_entity.pdbx_description
1 polymer ?
#
loop_
_entity_poly.entity_id
_entity_poly.type
_entity_poly.pdbx_seq_one_letter_code
_entity_poly.pdbx_strand_id
1 'polypeptide(L)'
;MPPLLVDPDSELYTDEPIYDPDIHLALSEPDFVILLEGFQHVPKAPQLSKPVSATGESQIAYTGPFRVLSDEGYRVLRMILKREMAYQISDERHPAKIRFGGYRSKWLQDFNRCPRILEHLSHITGDVQLITTTLQSSYSHTNIGYTCPDNVDSFHRDSVPYVLILLACDMSEIIGGELQLIERDHEEAFRLIEQYKGKVPKEFIRTIDYLGPNSCVFMQGE
;
A
#
# COMPACT_ATOMS: atom_id res chain seq x y z
N MET A 1 -12.18 -23.50 5.65
CA MET A 1 -11.66 -22.85 6.87
C MET A 1 -12.84 -22.52 7.77
N PRO A 2 -12.80 -22.82 9.08
CA PRO A 2 -13.78 -22.24 10.00
C PRO A 2 -13.64 -20.72 9.99
N PRO A 3 -14.73 -19.94 10.13
CA PRO A 3 -14.61 -18.50 10.28
C PRO A 3 -13.79 -18.21 11.54
N LEU A 4 -12.72 -17.42 11.41
CA LEU A 4 -12.18 -16.69 12.55
C LEU A 4 -13.25 -15.66 12.92
N LEU A 5 -14.15 -16.03 13.83
CA LEU A 5 -14.74 -15.03 14.70
C LEU A 5 -13.55 -14.38 15.39
N VAL A 6 -13.32 -13.08 15.13
CA VAL A 6 -12.43 -12.29 15.97
C VAL A 6 -12.91 -12.56 17.38
N ASP A 7 -12.02 -13.07 18.23
CA ASP A 7 -12.34 -13.34 19.62
C ASP A 7 -12.97 -12.05 20.17
N PRO A 8 -14.24 -12.08 20.64
CA PRO A 8 -14.85 -10.90 21.26
C PRO A 8 -14.03 -10.38 22.45
N ASP A 9 -13.11 -11.21 22.97
CA ASP A 9 -12.15 -10.88 24.02
C ASP A 9 -10.73 -10.56 23.49
N SER A 10 -10.54 -10.26 22.20
CA SER A 10 -9.23 -9.81 21.71
C SER A 10 -8.91 -8.43 22.28
N GLU A 11 -8.31 -8.41 23.47
CA GLU A 11 -7.82 -7.20 24.10
C GLU A 11 -6.72 -6.57 23.23
N LEU A 12 -6.74 -5.24 23.14
CA LEU A 12 -5.64 -4.51 22.53
C LEU A 12 -4.37 -4.77 23.32
N TYR A 13 -3.26 -4.92 22.62
CA TYR A 13 -1.95 -4.94 23.28
C TYR A 13 -1.72 -3.63 24.01
N THR A 14 -1.39 -3.73 25.30
CA THR A 14 -1.20 -2.58 26.20
C THR A 14 0.27 -2.16 26.32
N ASP A 15 1.20 -2.98 25.81
CA ASP A 15 2.64 -2.75 25.83
C ASP A 15 3.18 -2.11 24.53
N GLU A 16 2.28 -1.72 23.61
CA GLU A 16 2.67 -0.98 22.41
C GLU A 16 3.10 0.46 22.76
N PRO A 17 4.11 1.02 22.07
CA PRO A 17 4.34 2.45 22.07
C PRO A 17 3.06 3.20 21.68
N ILE A 18 2.76 4.29 22.38
CA ILE A 18 1.62 5.16 22.03
C ILE A 18 1.93 5.83 20.70
N TYR A 19 1.01 5.76 19.74
CA TYR A 19 1.18 6.45 18.46
C TYR A 19 1.20 7.97 18.66
N ASP A 20 2.32 8.59 18.31
CA ASP A 20 2.49 10.04 18.23
C ASP A 20 2.90 10.43 16.79
N PRO A 21 2.08 11.20 16.05
CA PRO A 21 2.42 11.60 14.69
C PRO A 21 3.62 12.55 14.60
N ASP A 22 3.98 13.28 15.66
CA ASP A 22 5.16 14.16 15.67
C ASP A 22 6.46 13.36 15.79
N ILE A 23 6.39 12.15 16.34
CA ILE A 23 7.52 11.23 16.46
C ILE A 23 7.55 10.26 15.27
N HIS A 24 6.41 9.69 14.90
CA HIS A 24 6.34 8.55 13.98
C HIS A 24 6.20 8.94 12.52
N LEU A 25 5.85 10.19 12.17
CA LEU A 25 5.71 10.61 10.78
C LEU A 25 6.91 11.42 10.29
N ALA A 26 7.25 11.18 9.02
CA ALA A 26 8.18 11.99 8.24
C ALA A 26 7.63 12.07 6.81
N LEU A 27 6.56 12.85 6.65
CA LEU A 27 5.83 12.99 5.39
C LEU A 27 6.69 13.71 4.36
N SER A 28 6.93 13.07 3.22
CA SER A 28 7.62 13.64 2.07
C SER A 28 6.75 13.54 0.82
N GLU A 29 6.77 14.54 -0.03
CA GLU A 29 6.07 14.49 -1.33
C GLU A 29 6.81 13.59 -2.35
N PRO A 30 6.10 12.77 -3.15
CA PRO A 30 6.71 12.01 -4.24
C PRO A 30 7.28 12.92 -5.32
N ASP A 31 8.35 12.49 -5.99
CA ASP A 31 9.01 13.30 -7.04
C ASP A 31 8.23 13.38 -8.36
N PHE A 32 7.28 12.45 -8.54
CA PHE A 32 6.35 12.45 -9.66
C PHE A 32 5.05 11.71 -9.31
N VAL A 33 4.03 11.92 -10.12
CA VAL A 33 2.84 11.09 -10.20
C VAL A 33 2.60 10.66 -11.63
N ILE A 34 1.97 9.51 -11.82
CA ILE A 34 1.45 9.04 -13.09
C ILE A 34 -0.06 9.25 -13.08
N LEU A 35 -0.59 9.81 -14.16
CA LEU A 35 -2.04 10.03 -14.32
C LEU A 35 -2.71 8.85 -15.03
N LEU A 36 -4.00 8.65 -14.79
CA LEU A 36 -4.82 7.65 -15.46
C LEU A 36 -4.93 7.90 -16.96
N GLU A 37 -5.09 9.17 -17.34
CA GLU A 37 -5.13 9.57 -18.73
C GLU A 37 -3.75 9.32 -19.38
N GLY A 38 -3.69 8.27 -20.19
CA GLY A 38 -2.50 7.93 -20.99
C GLY A 38 -1.25 7.58 -20.18
N PHE A 39 -1.36 7.29 -18.88
CA PHE A 39 -0.20 7.04 -18.00
C PHE A 39 0.82 8.18 -18.05
N GLN A 40 0.33 9.41 -18.13
CA GLN A 40 1.20 10.58 -18.25
C GLN A 40 2.04 10.76 -16.98
N HIS A 41 3.36 10.89 -17.17
CA HIS A 41 4.28 11.23 -16.10
C HIS A 41 4.28 12.74 -15.81
N VAL A 42 3.91 13.10 -14.59
CA VAL A 42 3.87 14.48 -14.09
C VAL A 42 4.91 14.65 -12.99
N PRO A 43 5.99 15.42 -13.22
CA PRO A 43 6.97 15.73 -12.18
C PRO A 43 6.40 16.73 -11.16
N LYS A 44 6.97 16.73 -9.96
CA LYS A 44 6.56 17.54 -8.79
C LYS A 44 6.55 19.08 -8.95
N ALA A 45 7.13 19.68 -9.99
CA ALA A 45 7.51 21.11 -9.97
C ALA A 45 6.48 22.08 -10.59
N PRO A 46 6.19 23.27 -9.98
CA PRO A 46 6.50 23.70 -8.61
C PRO A 46 5.48 23.19 -7.56
N GLN A 47 4.37 22.63 -8.04
CA GLN A 47 3.40 21.85 -7.28
C GLN A 47 2.89 20.76 -8.23
N LEU A 48 2.44 19.63 -7.69
CA LEU A 48 1.70 18.67 -8.49
C LEU A 48 0.47 19.40 -9.07
N SER A 49 0.32 19.39 -10.40
CA SER A 49 -0.92 19.84 -11.02
C SER A 49 -2.06 19.07 -10.39
N LYS A 50 -3.14 19.73 -9.95
CA LYS A 50 -4.31 19.05 -9.38
C LYS A 50 -4.76 17.97 -10.37
N PRO A 51 -4.49 16.68 -10.12
CA PRO A 51 -4.85 15.64 -11.05
C PRO A 51 -6.32 15.37 -10.82
N VAL A 52 -7.19 16.32 -11.17
CA VAL A 52 -8.64 16.16 -11.02
C VAL A 52 -9.28 16.31 -12.39
N SER A 53 -10.20 15.41 -12.69
CA SER A 53 -11.03 15.47 -13.89
C SER A 53 -11.98 16.68 -13.83
N ALA A 54 -12.67 16.95 -14.93
CA ALA A 54 -13.76 17.91 -14.95
C ALA A 54 -14.92 17.55 -14.00
N THR A 55 -15.05 16.27 -13.61
CA THR A 55 -16.04 15.78 -12.63
C THR A 55 -15.57 15.89 -11.18
N GLY A 56 -14.33 16.33 -10.95
CA GLY A 56 -13.74 16.46 -9.61
C GLY A 56 -13.17 15.16 -9.05
N GLU A 57 -13.03 14.12 -9.87
CA GLU A 57 -12.42 12.85 -9.48
C GLU A 57 -10.91 12.93 -9.64
N SER A 58 -10.15 12.32 -8.73
CA SER A 58 -8.71 12.22 -8.91
C SER A 58 -8.38 11.47 -10.20
N GLN A 59 -7.29 11.85 -10.82
CA GLN A 59 -6.73 11.27 -12.03
C GLN A 59 -5.38 10.62 -11.74
N ILE A 60 -4.98 10.47 -10.47
CA ILE A 60 -3.77 9.75 -10.14
C ILE A 60 -3.95 8.26 -10.44
N ALA A 61 -3.03 7.67 -11.20
CA ALA A 61 -2.87 6.24 -11.30
C ALA A 61 -1.99 5.75 -10.16
N TYR A 62 -0.77 6.28 -10.03
CA TYR A 62 0.14 5.97 -8.93
C TYR A 62 1.23 7.04 -8.75
N THR A 63 1.92 7.03 -7.61
CA THR A 63 3.03 7.95 -7.30
C THR A 63 4.39 7.32 -7.58
N GLY A 64 5.41 8.15 -7.77
CA GLY A 64 6.79 7.76 -7.46
C GLY A 64 6.95 7.38 -5.98
N PRO A 65 8.06 6.72 -5.60
CA PRO A 65 8.28 6.33 -4.22
C PRO A 65 8.49 7.56 -3.32
N PHE A 66 7.99 7.50 -2.09
CA PHE A 66 8.15 8.56 -1.08
C PHE A 66 8.19 7.96 0.34
N ARG A 67 8.22 8.80 1.37
CA ARG A 67 8.22 8.39 2.79
C ARG A 67 7.04 9.00 3.54
N VAL A 68 6.53 8.21 4.50
CA VAL A 68 5.42 8.59 5.38
C VAL A 68 5.84 8.45 6.85
N LEU A 69 6.58 7.39 7.19
CA LEU A 69 7.08 7.18 8.55
C LEU A 69 8.48 7.77 8.73
N SER A 70 8.75 8.27 9.94
CA SER A 70 10.12 8.49 10.42
C SER A 70 10.83 7.16 10.67
N ASP A 71 12.13 7.21 10.95
CA ASP A 71 12.90 6.01 11.32
C ASP A 71 12.32 5.33 12.58
N GLU A 72 11.83 6.13 13.55
CA GLU A 72 11.19 5.61 14.76
C GLU A 72 9.81 5.01 14.45
N GLY A 73 9.00 5.68 13.63
CA GLY A 73 7.72 5.13 13.17
C GLY A 73 7.89 3.81 12.43
N TYR A 74 8.90 3.72 11.57
CA TYR A 74 9.25 2.49 10.86
C TYR A 74 9.71 1.40 11.82
N ARG A 75 10.55 1.73 12.81
CA ARG A 75 11.01 0.79 13.85
C ARG A 75 9.82 0.22 14.65
N VAL A 76 8.87 1.06 15.06
CA VAL A 76 7.68 0.64 15.81
C VAL A 76 6.76 -0.23 14.94
N LEU A 77 6.51 0.17 13.69
CA LEU A 77 5.74 -0.65 12.74
C LEU A 77 6.37 -2.05 12.59
N ARG A 78 7.69 -2.13 12.37
CA ARG A 78 8.42 -3.41 12.24
C ARG A 78 8.31 -4.28 13.50
N MET A 79 8.38 -3.67 14.68
CA MET A 79 8.20 -4.36 15.95
C MET A 79 6.80 -4.98 16.06
N ILE A 80 5.76 -4.19 15.74
CA ILE A 80 4.37 -4.65 15.74
C ILE A 80 4.18 -5.78 14.73
N LEU A 81 4.62 -5.60 13.47
CA LEU A 81 4.50 -6.62 12.44
C LEU A 81 5.21 -7.92 12.82
N LYS A 82 6.38 -7.84 13.46
CA LYS A 82 7.10 -9.02 13.97
C LYS A 82 6.28 -9.80 15.02
N ARG A 83 5.57 -9.11 15.91
CA ARG A 83 4.64 -9.75 16.85
C ARG A 83 3.45 -10.36 16.10
N GLU A 84 2.86 -9.60 15.17
CA GLU A 84 1.69 -10.02 14.40
C GLU A 84 1.94 -11.22 13.48
N MET A 85 3.20 -11.56 13.19
CA MET A 85 3.57 -12.81 12.50
C MET A 85 2.98 -14.06 13.16
N ALA A 86 2.75 -14.05 14.48
CA ALA A 86 2.10 -15.15 15.19
C ALA A 86 0.64 -15.41 14.74
N TYR A 87 0.01 -14.42 14.10
CA TYR A 87 -1.37 -14.46 13.60
C TYR A 87 -1.45 -14.47 12.08
N GLN A 88 -0.35 -14.79 11.38
CA GLN A 88 -0.39 -14.89 9.92
C GLN A 88 -1.38 -15.97 9.47
N ILE A 89 -2.08 -15.67 8.38
CA ILE A 89 -3.03 -16.58 7.74
C ILE A 89 -2.63 -16.76 6.27
N SER A 90 -3.11 -17.83 5.65
CA SER A 90 -2.93 -18.12 4.23
C SER A 90 -4.28 -18.30 3.54
N ASP A 91 -4.35 -17.98 2.25
CA ASP A 91 -5.45 -18.39 1.37
C ASP A 91 -4.92 -18.84 0.01
N GLU A 92 -5.83 -19.15 -0.93
CA GLU A 92 -5.45 -19.63 -2.27
C GLU A 92 -4.58 -18.63 -3.04
N ARG A 93 -4.67 -17.34 -2.71
CA ARG A 93 -3.94 -16.26 -3.40
C ARG A 93 -2.68 -15.85 -2.64
N HIS A 94 -2.72 -15.80 -1.31
CA HIS A 94 -1.64 -15.31 -0.46
C HIS A 94 -1.08 -16.45 0.39
N PRO A 95 0.16 -16.92 0.15
CA PRO A 95 0.75 -18.01 0.92
C PRO A 95 0.96 -17.64 2.39
N ALA A 96 1.18 -16.36 2.70
CA ALA A 96 1.04 -15.81 4.04
C ALA A 96 0.72 -14.32 4.00
N LYS A 97 -0.09 -13.88 4.97
CA LYS A 97 -0.40 -12.47 5.22
C LYS A 97 -0.78 -12.23 6.66
N ILE A 98 -0.57 -11.02 7.13
CA ILE A 98 -1.20 -10.51 8.35
C ILE A 98 -2.48 -9.77 7.95
N ARG A 99 -3.58 -10.17 8.55
CA ARG A 99 -4.87 -9.50 8.46
C ARG A 99 -5.42 -9.31 9.88
N PHE A 100 -6.40 -8.41 10.04
CA PHE A 100 -7.02 -8.13 11.33
C PHE A 100 -6.09 -7.51 12.39
N GLY A 101 -4.91 -7.01 12.01
CA GLY A 101 -3.98 -6.35 12.94
C GLY A 101 -4.60 -5.13 13.62
N GLY A 102 -5.49 -4.42 12.93
CA GLY A 102 -6.26 -3.31 13.51
C GLY A 102 -7.12 -3.68 14.71
N TYR A 103 -7.52 -4.94 14.90
CA TYR A 103 -8.26 -5.36 16.10
C TYR A 103 -7.36 -5.63 17.30
N ARG A 104 -6.05 -5.81 17.09
CA ARG A 104 -5.08 -6.15 18.13
C ARG A 104 -4.14 -5.00 18.48
N SER A 105 -3.89 -4.09 17.54
CA SER A 105 -2.93 -3.00 17.70
C SER A 105 -3.61 -1.63 17.69
N LYS A 106 -3.50 -0.92 18.81
CA LYS A 106 -3.96 0.48 18.91
C LYS A 106 -3.09 1.38 18.06
N TRP A 107 -1.79 1.11 17.98
CA TRP A 107 -0.87 1.87 17.13
C TRP A 107 -1.25 1.74 15.65
N LEU A 108 -1.60 0.53 15.15
CA LEU A 108 -2.08 0.37 13.76
C LEU A 108 -3.40 1.10 13.53
N GLN A 109 -4.32 1.10 14.50
CA GLN A 109 -5.57 1.89 14.39
C GLN A 109 -5.27 3.37 14.24
N ASP A 110 -4.41 3.92 15.09
CA ASP A 110 -4.11 5.35 15.11
C ASP A 110 -3.30 5.78 13.88
N PHE A 111 -2.36 4.94 13.42
CA PHE A 111 -1.62 5.16 12.19
C PHE A 111 -2.56 5.20 10.97
N ASN A 112 -3.41 4.19 10.78
CA ASN A 112 -4.33 4.15 9.62
C ASN A 112 -5.38 5.28 9.66
N ARG A 113 -5.73 5.77 10.86
CA ARG A 113 -6.68 6.87 11.06
C ARG A 113 -6.04 8.24 11.15
N CYS A 114 -4.71 8.34 11.02
CA CYS A 114 -4.01 9.59 11.30
C CYS A 114 -4.45 10.70 10.32
N PRO A 115 -5.04 11.81 10.82
CA PRO A 115 -5.52 12.88 9.95
C PRO A 115 -4.41 13.49 9.08
N ARG A 116 -3.18 13.56 9.59
CA ARG A 116 -2.03 14.09 8.84
C ARG A 116 -1.65 13.23 7.63
N ILE A 117 -1.80 11.91 7.73
CA ILE A 117 -1.58 11.01 6.59
C ILE A 117 -2.72 11.21 5.58
N LEU A 118 -3.97 11.20 6.04
CA LEU A 118 -5.13 11.36 5.16
C LEU A 118 -5.10 12.70 4.43
N GLU A 119 -4.75 13.79 5.11
CA GLU A 119 -4.58 15.12 4.52
C GLU A 119 -3.46 15.14 3.48
N HIS A 120 -2.30 14.57 3.80
CA HIS A 120 -1.18 14.49 2.87
C HIS A 120 -1.51 13.66 1.62
N LEU A 121 -2.16 12.51 1.77
CA LEU A 121 -2.59 11.70 0.64
C LEU A 121 -3.72 12.39 -0.15
N SER A 122 -4.61 13.14 0.50
CA SER A 122 -5.64 13.94 -0.17
C SER A 122 -5.02 15.06 -1.00
N HIS A 123 -3.94 15.68 -0.53
CA HIS A 123 -3.19 16.66 -1.31
C HIS A 123 -2.60 16.03 -2.58
N ILE A 124 -2.03 14.82 -2.47
CA ILE A 124 -1.50 14.06 -3.62
C ILE A 124 -2.59 13.72 -4.65
N THR A 125 -3.84 13.51 -4.23
CA THR A 125 -4.99 13.28 -5.13
C THR A 125 -5.60 14.56 -5.71
N GLY A 126 -4.99 15.74 -5.52
CA GLY A 126 -5.55 17.01 -5.99
C GLY A 126 -6.63 17.58 -5.09
N ASP A 127 -6.51 17.35 -3.79
CA ASP A 127 -7.43 17.75 -2.72
C ASP A 127 -8.75 16.96 -2.69
N VAL A 128 -8.80 15.76 -3.29
CA VAL A 128 -9.93 14.84 -3.08
C VAL A 128 -9.84 14.28 -1.66
N GLN A 129 -10.83 14.59 -0.83
CA GLN A 129 -10.85 14.19 0.57
C GLN A 129 -10.85 12.66 0.73
N LEU A 130 -9.74 12.13 1.23
CA LEU A 130 -9.61 10.72 1.57
C LEU A 130 -10.05 10.46 3.01
N ILE A 131 -10.70 9.32 3.19
CA ILE A 131 -11.05 8.77 4.49
C ILE A 131 -10.46 7.37 4.62
N THR A 132 -10.11 6.98 5.84
CA THR A 132 -9.76 5.58 6.09
C THR A 132 -10.98 4.70 5.84
N THR A 133 -10.74 3.47 5.40
CA THR A 133 -11.77 2.43 5.44
C THR A 133 -12.27 2.22 6.87
N THR A 134 -13.54 1.83 7.01
CA THR A 134 -14.15 1.46 8.29
C THR A 134 -13.83 0.02 8.70
N LEU A 135 -13.34 -0.79 7.75
CA LEU A 135 -12.99 -2.19 7.96
C LEU A 135 -11.62 -2.30 8.64
N GLN A 136 -11.61 -2.37 9.97
CA GLN A 136 -10.36 -2.55 10.74
C GLN A 136 -9.61 -3.85 10.40
N SER A 137 -10.31 -4.81 9.79
CA SER A 137 -9.70 -6.04 9.27
C SER A 137 -8.65 -5.80 8.19
N SER A 138 -8.74 -4.68 7.45
CA SER A 138 -7.79 -4.32 6.40
C SER A 138 -6.74 -3.29 6.83
N TYR A 139 -6.79 -2.81 8.08
CA TYR A 139 -5.79 -1.86 8.59
C TYR A 139 -4.41 -2.51 8.56
N SER A 140 -3.51 -1.92 7.77
CA SER A 140 -2.17 -2.44 7.52
C SER A 140 -2.15 -3.93 7.18
N HIS A 141 -3.04 -4.38 6.27
CA HIS A 141 -2.89 -5.68 5.62
C HIS A 141 -1.44 -5.80 5.13
N THR A 142 -0.75 -6.85 5.56
CA THR A 142 0.67 -7.02 5.25
C THR A 142 0.85 -8.34 4.51
N ASN A 143 1.30 -8.25 3.26
CA ASN A 143 1.73 -9.41 2.49
C ASN A 143 3.09 -9.89 3.00
N ILE A 144 3.23 -11.19 3.22
CA ILE A 144 4.47 -11.80 3.66
C ILE A 144 5.02 -12.61 2.48
N GLY A 145 6.14 -12.15 1.94
CA GLY A 145 6.84 -12.85 0.86
C GLY A 145 7.70 -13.99 1.38
N TYR A 146 7.74 -15.08 0.63
CA TYR A 146 8.77 -16.10 0.70
C TYR A 146 9.41 -16.22 -0.68
N THR A 147 10.69 -16.57 -0.74
CA THR A 147 11.36 -16.81 -2.03
C THR A 147 10.64 -17.92 -2.79
N CYS A 148 10.09 -17.60 -3.96
CA CYS A 148 9.41 -18.55 -4.84
C CYS A 148 9.78 -18.29 -6.31
N PRO A 149 9.66 -19.31 -7.19
CA PRO A 149 9.98 -19.16 -8.62
C PRO A 149 8.85 -18.50 -9.43
N ASP A 150 7.66 -18.34 -8.83
CA ASP A 150 6.46 -17.82 -9.46
C ASP A 150 6.14 -16.39 -8.96
N ASN A 151 5.11 -15.77 -9.52
CA ASN A 151 4.62 -14.49 -9.01
C ASN A 151 4.16 -14.64 -7.55
N VAL A 152 4.59 -13.71 -6.69
CA VAL A 152 4.22 -13.69 -5.26
C VAL A 152 2.72 -13.40 -5.08
N ASP A 153 2.14 -12.64 -6.01
CA ASP A 153 0.71 -12.35 -6.09
C ASP A 153 0.27 -12.32 -7.56
N SER A 154 -0.99 -12.63 -7.84
CA SER A 154 -1.53 -12.56 -9.20
C SER A 154 -1.83 -11.11 -9.59
N PHE A 155 -1.74 -10.79 -10.88
CA PHE A 155 -2.19 -9.49 -11.38
C PHE A 155 -3.68 -9.29 -11.06
N HIS A 156 -4.00 -8.16 -10.45
CA HIS A 156 -5.34 -7.80 -10.02
C HIS A 156 -5.48 -6.28 -9.95
N ARG A 157 -6.73 -5.85 -9.79
CA ARG A 157 -7.06 -4.50 -9.35
C ARG A 157 -7.48 -4.55 -7.89
N ASP A 158 -7.05 -3.59 -7.10
CA ASP A 158 -7.50 -3.50 -5.71
C ASP A 158 -8.99 -3.21 -5.63
N SER A 159 -9.64 -3.70 -4.58
CA SER A 159 -11.08 -3.56 -4.36
C SER A 159 -11.43 -2.31 -3.53
N VAL A 160 -10.52 -1.35 -3.45
CA VAL A 160 -10.70 -0.08 -2.72
C VAL A 160 -10.23 1.06 -3.62
N PRO A 161 -10.77 2.28 -3.49
CA PRO A 161 -10.43 3.37 -4.41
C PRO A 161 -8.94 3.75 -4.40
N TYR A 162 -8.28 3.67 -3.24
CA TYR A 162 -6.86 3.99 -3.11
C TYR A 162 -6.17 3.07 -2.11
N VAL A 163 -4.89 2.79 -2.36
CA VAL A 163 -4.02 2.06 -1.45
C VAL A 163 -2.70 2.79 -1.27
N LEU A 164 -2.21 2.79 -0.02
CA LEU A 164 -0.84 3.16 0.31
C LEU A 164 -0.07 1.87 0.60
N ILE A 165 0.88 1.55 -0.27
CA ILE A 165 1.77 0.40 -0.13
C ILE A 165 3.03 0.90 0.58
N LEU A 166 3.33 0.34 1.75
CA LEU A 166 4.53 0.66 2.54
C LEU A 166 5.44 -0.56 2.63
N LEU A 167 6.71 -0.37 2.27
CA LEU A 167 7.72 -1.42 2.29
C LEU A 167 8.26 -1.67 3.71
N ALA A 168 7.77 -2.74 4.35
CA ALA A 168 8.16 -3.16 5.69
C ALA A 168 9.42 -4.06 5.73
N CYS A 169 10.23 -4.07 4.69
CA CYS A 169 11.49 -4.82 4.62
C CYS A 169 12.57 -4.04 3.84
N ASP A 170 13.79 -4.58 3.85
CA ASP A 170 14.85 -4.15 2.93
C ASP A 170 14.85 -5.07 1.72
N MET A 171 14.62 -4.52 0.53
CA MET A 171 14.56 -5.28 -0.72
C MET A 171 15.94 -5.49 -1.36
N SER A 172 17.00 -4.83 -0.85
CA SER A 172 18.35 -4.95 -1.44
C SER A 172 18.93 -6.37 -1.36
N GLU A 173 18.45 -7.18 -0.42
CA GLU A 173 18.84 -8.59 -0.24
C GLU A 173 17.77 -9.58 -0.73
N ILE A 174 16.67 -9.08 -1.30
CA ILE A 174 15.53 -9.90 -1.74
C ILE A 174 15.55 -10.01 -3.26
N ILE A 175 15.45 -11.24 -3.77
CA ILE A 175 15.25 -11.50 -5.20
C ILE A 175 13.74 -11.58 -5.46
N GLY A 176 13.22 -10.64 -6.24
CA GLY A 176 11.78 -10.57 -6.53
C GLY A 176 10.99 -9.78 -5.49
N GLY A 177 9.66 -9.80 -5.62
CA GLY A 177 8.74 -9.12 -4.70
C GLY A 177 8.59 -7.61 -4.97
N GLU A 178 9.18 -7.11 -6.05
CA GLU A 178 8.96 -5.74 -6.50
C GLU A 178 7.51 -5.54 -6.92
N LEU A 179 6.96 -4.36 -6.65
CA LEU A 179 5.67 -3.98 -7.20
C LEU A 179 5.79 -3.80 -8.71
N GLN A 180 4.98 -4.56 -9.43
CA GLN A 180 4.89 -4.56 -10.88
C GLN A 180 3.49 -4.10 -11.32
N LEU A 181 3.46 -3.18 -12.27
CA LEU A 181 2.26 -2.54 -12.79
C LEU A 181 2.14 -2.79 -14.29
N ILE A 182 0.91 -2.77 -14.81
CA ILE A 182 0.63 -2.74 -16.25
C ILE A 182 0.02 -1.37 -16.55
N GLU A 183 0.76 -0.52 -17.26
CA GLU A 183 0.33 0.83 -17.63
C GLU A 183 -0.57 0.79 -18.87
N ARG A 184 -1.76 0.19 -18.72
CA ARG A 184 -2.81 0.11 -19.73
C ARG A 184 -4.17 0.35 -19.10
N ASP A 185 -5.14 0.73 -19.94
CA ASP A 185 -6.53 0.68 -19.51
C ASP A 185 -6.85 -0.72 -18.95
N HIS A 186 -7.69 -0.76 -17.92
CA HIS A 186 -8.00 -1.97 -17.17
C HIS A 186 -8.47 -3.12 -18.06
N GLU A 187 -9.29 -2.87 -19.10
CA GLU A 187 -9.75 -3.93 -20.00
C GLU A 187 -8.59 -4.49 -20.82
N GLU A 188 -7.69 -3.64 -21.31
CA GLU A 188 -6.51 -4.06 -22.04
C GLU A 188 -5.54 -4.82 -21.14
N ALA A 189 -5.31 -4.34 -19.91
CA ALA A 189 -4.50 -5.03 -18.93
C ALA A 189 -5.05 -6.44 -18.65
N PHE A 190 -6.36 -6.60 -18.43
CA PHE A 190 -6.97 -7.91 -18.23
C PHE A 190 -6.89 -8.81 -19.47
N ARG A 191 -7.04 -8.25 -20.68
CA ARG A 191 -6.82 -8.99 -21.94
C ARG A 191 -5.38 -9.51 -22.04
N LEU A 192 -4.37 -8.70 -21.68
CA LEU A 192 -2.98 -9.12 -21.64
C LEU A 192 -2.77 -10.23 -20.60
N ILE A 193 -3.31 -10.06 -19.40
CA ILE A 193 -3.21 -11.06 -18.32
C ILE A 193 -3.81 -12.40 -18.79
N GLU A 194 -4.99 -12.38 -19.41
CA GLU A 194 -5.65 -13.59 -19.94
C GLU A 194 -4.84 -14.22 -21.08
N GLN A 195 -4.45 -13.42 -22.08
CA GLN A 195 -3.67 -13.86 -23.23
C GLN A 195 -2.38 -14.58 -22.81
N TYR A 196 -1.69 -14.05 -21.81
CA TYR A 196 -0.43 -14.58 -21.32
C TYR A 196 -0.58 -15.48 -20.08
N LYS A 197 -1.81 -15.81 -19.68
CA LYS A 197 -2.11 -16.67 -18.52
C LYS A 197 -1.36 -16.22 -17.24
N GLY A 198 -1.36 -14.90 -17.00
CA GLY A 198 -0.67 -14.26 -15.88
C GLY A 198 0.84 -14.06 -16.04
N LYS A 199 1.47 -14.59 -17.10
CA LYS A 199 2.91 -14.43 -17.39
C LYS A 199 3.15 -13.32 -18.41
N VAL A 200 2.73 -12.10 -18.05
CA VAL A 200 2.79 -10.93 -18.92
C VAL A 200 4.24 -10.61 -19.33
N PRO A 201 4.53 -10.35 -20.61
CA PRO A 201 5.87 -9.99 -21.07
C PRO A 201 6.41 -8.71 -20.42
N LYS A 202 7.73 -8.66 -20.20
CA LYS A 202 8.40 -7.58 -19.44
C LYS A 202 8.23 -6.20 -20.06
N GLU A 203 8.06 -6.11 -21.38
CA GLU A 203 7.81 -4.86 -22.10
C GLU A 203 6.47 -4.19 -21.77
N PHE A 204 5.53 -4.94 -21.17
CA PHE A 204 4.27 -4.41 -20.66
C PHE A 204 4.27 -4.17 -19.15
N ILE A 205 5.38 -4.50 -18.48
CA ILE A 205 5.51 -4.42 -17.04
C ILE A 205 6.35 -3.19 -16.67
N ARG A 206 5.76 -2.35 -15.82
CA ARG A 206 6.46 -1.28 -15.12
C ARG A 206 6.80 -1.73 -13.70
N THR A 207 8.08 -1.81 -13.38
CA THR A 207 8.54 -2.08 -12.00
C THR A 207 8.77 -0.76 -11.26
N ILE A 208 8.39 -0.70 -9.99
CA ILE A 208 8.66 0.45 -9.13
C ILE A 208 10.05 0.36 -8.51
N ASP A 209 10.84 1.41 -8.69
CA ASP A 209 12.15 1.58 -8.05
C ASP A 209 11.98 2.22 -6.67
N TYR A 210 11.98 1.43 -5.60
CA TYR A 210 11.85 1.96 -4.23
C TYR A 210 13.09 2.76 -3.78
N LEU A 211 12.93 3.68 -2.82
CA LEU A 211 14.02 4.41 -2.14
C LEU A 211 14.75 3.58 -1.07
N GLY A 212 14.49 2.26 -1.01
CA GLY A 212 14.92 1.36 0.06
C GLY A 212 13.82 1.07 1.10
N PRO A 213 14.17 0.55 2.29
CA PRO A 213 13.21 0.30 3.37
C PRO A 213 12.38 1.54 3.69
N ASN A 214 11.15 1.34 4.17
CA ASN A 214 10.24 2.43 4.53
C ASN A 214 9.76 3.29 3.34
N SER A 215 10.03 2.85 2.11
CA SER A 215 9.45 3.47 0.93
C SER A 215 7.95 3.21 0.84
N CYS A 216 7.23 4.20 0.37
CA CYS A 216 5.79 4.15 0.14
C CYS A 216 5.49 4.43 -1.32
N VAL A 217 4.44 3.79 -1.83
CA VAL A 217 3.82 4.08 -3.13
C VAL A 217 2.34 4.23 -2.87
N PHE A 218 1.75 5.29 -3.41
CA PHE A 218 0.32 5.53 -3.30
C PHE A 218 -0.29 5.38 -4.70
N MET A 219 -1.41 4.65 -4.80
CA MET A 219 -2.00 4.35 -6.08
C MET A 219 -3.52 4.19 -6.00
N GLN A 220 -4.16 4.40 -7.14
CA GLN A 220 -5.55 4.04 -7.33
C GLN A 220 -5.69 2.52 -7.29
N GLY A 221 -6.74 2.05 -6.61
CA GLY A 221 -7.18 0.67 -6.68
C GLY A 221 -8.29 0.51 -7.69
N GLU A 222 -9.51 0.96 -7.37
CA GLU A 222 -10.69 0.85 -8.25
C GLU A 222 -10.83 1.96 -9.30
#